data_AF-A0A1Y5I8B3-F1
#
_entry.id   AF-A0A1Y5I8B3-F1
#
_cell.length_a   1.000
_cell.length_b   1.000
_cell.length_c   1.000
_cell.angle_alpha   90.00
_cell.angle_beta   90.00
_cell.angle_gamma   90.00
#
_symmetry.space_group_name_H-M   'P 1'
#
loop_
_entity.id
_entity.type
_entity.pdbx_description
1 polymer ?
#
loop_
_entity_poly.entity_id
_entity_poly.type
_entity_poly.pdbx_seq_one_letter_code
_entity_poly.pdbx_strand_id
1 'polypeptide(L)'
;MATDAPARPRCWHVYVHKLRAWITTATASTALEGGEAKPSRPYLILVVEPDGGTFLSHARDGDDRGNVYEDEPSSEDVAAFIRKCVERPRALNATLQGKTFREGGLAPRTIRVACGRTARALRGEPEAWATFDGCRYVAECRELLKREIPEIESVSFAPVPEELIARVIRERVEPKIAEDARGGVEEEWGTRHLPGLSTSVDGFTMAFGRSLFEAAKAFAECDIDRAIERRRPVKVSYRLKLRDDVAMRLTAFVAFEGSMEEEDFGFVVHKTLTQSQAAFEASKGNVDVESGPQMGQTCAFASAHETPFEDLDDGEAGSWPLVEREGEIDNVLWPLFFKVNVVDDGENLEISRPAIIELQAFEVSMKAIASIRASGDASFASSGDDVRAAKGPWTCTVTSFAAKGEEESIEVEIELPELPEMHPVEYLDG
;
A
#
# COMPACT_ATOMS: atom_id res chain seq x y z
N MET A 1 32.64 42.71 -30.37
CA MET A 1 32.44 42.55 -28.92
C MET A 1 31.16 41.73 -28.74
N ALA A 2 31.29 40.45 -28.40
CA ALA A 2 30.14 39.63 -28.07
C ALA A 2 29.66 40.05 -26.67
N THR A 3 28.43 40.54 -26.57
CA THR A 3 27.76 40.80 -25.30
C THR A 3 27.40 39.45 -24.69
N ASP A 4 28.10 39.06 -23.62
CA ASP A 4 27.70 37.91 -22.78
C ASP A 4 26.27 38.14 -22.30
N ALA A 5 25.36 37.26 -22.69
CA ALA A 5 24.03 37.20 -22.11
C ALA A 5 24.18 36.99 -20.58
N PRO A 6 23.38 37.67 -19.73
CA PRO A 6 23.44 37.44 -18.30
C PRO A 6 23.21 35.95 -18.02
N ALA A 7 24.11 35.34 -17.24
CA ALA A 7 23.97 33.95 -16.82
C ALA A 7 22.59 33.76 -16.18
N ARG A 8 21.81 32.79 -16.68
CA ARG A 8 20.49 32.50 -16.12
C ARG A 8 20.63 32.24 -14.61
N PRO A 9 19.72 32.79 -13.78
CA PRO A 9 19.72 32.49 -12.35
C PRO A 9 19.53 30.99 -12.17
N ARG A 10 20.47 30.36 -11.46
CA ARG A 10 20.47 28.90 -11.30
C ARG A 10 19.44 28.50 -10.26
N CYS A 11 18.58 27.58 -10.65
CA CYS A 11 17.52 27.03 -9.81
C CYS A 11 17.87 25.59 -9.44
N TRP A 12 17.74 25.20 -8.18
CA TRP A 12 17.74 23.79 -7.79
C TRP A 12 16.34 23.37 -7.36
N HIS A 13 15.98 22.14 -7.70
CA HIS A 13 14.78 21.49 -7.20
C HIS A 13 15.20 20.46 -6.16
N VAL A 14 14.60 20.50 -4.98
CA VAL A 14 14.88 19.60 -3.85
C VAL A 14 13.61 18.82 -3.55
N TYR A 15 13.74 17.49 -3.58
CA TYR A 15 12.63 16.60 -3.37
C TYR A 15 12.91 15.67 -2.21
N VAL A 16 12.03 15.68 -1.21
CA VAL A 16 12.05 14.69 -0.14
C VAL A 16 11.03 13.60 -0.47
N HIS A 17 11.49 12.39 -0.73
CA HIS A 17 10.68 11.30 -1.25
C HIS A 17 10.79 10.05 -0.39
N LYS A 18 9.68 9.54 0.14
CA LYS A 18 9.66 8.23 0.80
C LYS A 18 9.83 7.15 -0.28
N LEU A 19 10.87 6.32 -0.15
CA LEU A 19 11.16 5.29 -1.14
C LEU A 19 10.21 4.10 -1.01
N ARG A 20 10.05 3.38 -2.12
CA ARG A 20 9.33 2.09 -2.17
C ARG A 20 10.19 0.91 -1.72
N ALA A 21 11.51 1.03 -1.90
CA ALA A 21 12.46 -0.02 -1.57
C ALA A 21 12.66 -0.12 -0.05
N TRP A 22 12.60 -1.35 0.47
CA TRP A 22 12.99 -1.66 1.84
C TRP A 22 14.52 -1.65 1.95
N ILE A 23 15.04 -1.09 3.04
CA ILE A 23 16.42 -1.33 3.47
C ILE A 23 16.39 -2.21 4.71
N THR A 24 17.30 -3.18 4.77
CA THR A 24 17.62 -3.88 6.01
C THR A 24 18.61 -3.00 6.77
N THR A 25 18.37 -2.74 8.06
CA THR A 25 19.17 -1.79 8.89
C THR A 25 20.62 -2.24 9.15
N ALA A 26 21.18 -3.16 8.36
CA ALA A 26 22.60 -3.48 8.41
C ALA A 26 23.52 -2.32 7.97
N THR A 27 22.98 -1.16 7.53
CA THR A 27 23.76 -0.09 6.88
C THR A 27 23.91 1.22 7.64
N ALA A 28 23.30 1.44 8.82
CA ALA A 28 23.58 2.64 9.62
C ALA A 28 23.45 2.44 11.15
N SER A 29 24.59 2.40 11.84
CA SER A 29 24.80 2.47 13.31
C SER A 29 24.23 1.40 14.26
N THR A 30 23.23 0.59 13.90
CA THR A 30 22.60 -0.36 14.85
C THR A 30 23.26 -1.73 14.95
N ALA A 31 24.23 -2.04 14.08
CA ALA A 31 25.00 -3.28 14.13
C ALA A 31 25.87 -3.45 15.41
N LEU A 32 25.99 -2.39 16.24
CA LEU A 32 26.75 -2.43 17.49
C LEU A 32 25.96 -2.99 18.69
N GLU A 33 24.64 -3.17 18.58
CA GLU A 33 23.79 -3.59 19.71
C GLU A 33 23.02 -4.90 19.50
N GLY A 34 23.45 -5.76 18.56
CA GLY A 34 22.88 -7.11 18.41
C GLY A 34 21.37 -7.15 18.13
N GLY A 35 20.77 -6.04 17.69
CA GLY A 35 19.39 -5.98 17.26
C GLY A 35 19.20 -6.63 15.90
N GLU A 36 18.13 -7.38 15.73
CA GLU A 36 17.70 -7.87 14.42
C GLU A 36 17.49 -6.69 13.47
N ALA A 37 17.95 -6.85 12.23
CA ALA A 37 17.80 -5.81 11.22
C ALA A 37 16.32 -5.63 10.89
N LYS A 38 15.72 -4.51 11.33
CA LYS A 38 14.32 -4.20 11.03
C LYS A 38 14.23 -3.64 9.61
N PRO A 39 13.34 -4.16 8.75
CA PRO A 39 13.09 -3.53 7.46
C PRO A 39 12.50 -2.14 7.68
N SER A 40 13.07 -1.11 7.05
CA SER A 40 12.50 0.23 7.06
C SER A 40 12.41 0.81 5.65
N ARG A 41 11.45 1.73 5.44
CA ARG A 41 11.28 2.47 4.19
C ARG A 41 11.94 3.84 4.32
N PRO A 42 13.13 4.04 3.73
CA PRO A 42 13.85 5.26 3.93
C PRO A 42 13.31 6.39 3.05
N TYR A 43 13.62 7.62 3.43
CA TYR A 43 13.42 8.83 2.68
C TYR A 43 14.68 9.20 1.90
N LEU A 44 14.50 9.55 0.63
CA LEU A 44 15.51 10.10 -0.25
C LEU A 44 15.39 11.62 -0.31
N ILE A 45 16.49 12.33 -0.10
CA ILE A 45 16.65 13.73 -0.50
C ILE A 45 17.29 13.76 -1.89
N LEU A 46 16.56 14.25 -2.88
CA LEU A 46 17.02 14.37 -4.26
C LEU A 46 17.16 15.84 -4.64
N VAL A 47 18.37 16.26 -4.99
CA VAL A 47 18.65 17.61 -5.50
C VAL A 47 18.88 17.54 -7.00
N VAL A 48 18.11 18.32 -7.76
CA VAL A 48 18.14 18.35 -9.22
C VAL A 48 18.42 19.76 -9.70
N GLU A 49 19.42 19.92 -10.55
CA GLU A 49 19.64 21.13 -11.33
C GLU A 49 18.96 20.91 -12.70
N PRO A 50 17.82 21.57 -12.98
CA PRO A 50 16.96 21.21 -14.10
C PRO A 50 17.51 21.66 -15.45
N ASP A 51 18.29 22.74 -15.51
CA ASP A 51 18.83 23.27 -16.77
C ASP A 51 19.87 22.32 -17.40
N GLY A 52 20.67 21.63 -16.57
CA GLY A 52 21.60 20.58 -16.98
C GLY A 52 21.12 19.14 -16.74
N GLY A 53 19.96 18.95 -16.07
CA GLY A 53 19.46 17.63 -15.68
C GLY A 53 20.36 16.92 -14.67
N THR A 54 21.13 17.66 -13.88
CA THR A 54 22.16 17.11 -13.00
C THR A 54 21.57 16.72 -11.65
N PHE A 55 21.74 15.46 -11.23
CA PHE A 55 21.48 15.03 -9.85
C PHE A 55 22.68 15.40 -8.99
N LEU A 56 22.43 16.18 -7.96
CA LEU A 56 23.44 16.74 -7.08
C LEU A 56 23.45 16.03 -5.73
N SER A 57 24.66 15.91 -5.19
CA SER A 57 24.98 15.43 -3.86
C SER A 57 26.24 16.15 -3.39
N HIS A 58 26.82 15.71 -2.28
CA HIS A 58 28.10 16.19 -1.80
C HIS A 58 29.16 15.08 -1.80
N ALA A 59 30.44 15.47 -1.73
CA ALA A 59 31.51 14.52 -1.44
C ALA A 59 31.26 13.85 -0.07
N ARG A 60 31.39 12.52 0.00
CA ARG A 60 31.20 11.77 1.27
C ARG A 60 32.45 11.94 2.13
N ASP A 61 32.26 12.40 3.36
CA ASP A 61 33.23 12.20 4.45
C ASP A 61 32.90 10.88 5.17
N GLY A 62 33.85 10.30 5.89
CA GLY A 62 33.77 8.92 6.41
C GLY A 62 32.56 8.59 7.30
N ASP A 63 31.90 9.59 7.87
CA ASP A 63 30.73 9.48 8.76
C ASP A 63 29.42 10.05 8.16
N ASP A 64 29.40 10.32 6.85
CA ASP A 64 28.28 11.04 6.24
C ASP A 64 27.13 10.10 5.86
N ARG A 65 25.93 10.35 6.44
CA ARG A 65 24.67 9.62 6.15
C ARG A 65 24.26 9.72 4.67
N GLY A 66 24.77 10.72 3.94
CA GLY A 66 24.44 10.93 2.53
C GLY A 66 23.02 11.45 2.36
N ASN A 67 22.29 10.94 1.37
CA ASN A 67 20.99 11.48 0.97
C ASN A 67 19.82 10.51 1.20
N VAL A 68 20.03 9.46 1.99
CA VAL A 68 19.04 8.45 2.36
C VAL A 68 18.90 8.48 3.88
N TYR A 69 17.66 8.58 4.38
CA TYR A 69 17.32 8.73 5.78
C TYR A 69 16.33 7.63 6.17
N GLU A 70 16.54 6.94 7.28
CA GLU A 70 15.59 5.90 7.73
C GLU A 70 14.22 6.50 8.05
N ASP A 71 14.22 7.60 8.81
CA ASP A 71 13.02 8.36 9.16
C ASP A 71 12.79 9.59 8.27
N GLU A 72 11.60 10.18 8.36
CA GLU A 72 11.26 11.41 7.63
C GLU A 72 12.22 12.55 8.05
N PRO A 73 13.06 13.08 7.14
CA PRO A 73 14.10 14.04 7.53
C PRO A 73 13.48 15.35 8.00
N SER A 74 14.07 15.97 9.01
CA SER A 74 13.66 17.30 9.47
C SER A 74 14.03 18.37 8.44
N SER A 75 13.46 19.57 8.58
CA SER A 75 13.83 20.71 7.73
C SER A 75 15.29 21.15 7.95
N GLU A 76 15.84 20.90 9.14
CA GLU A 76 17.26 21.12 9.45
C GLU A 76 18.15 20.10 8.72
N ASP A 77 17.75 18.83 8.68
CA ASP A 77 18.46 17.79 7.92
C ASP A 77 18.53 18.15 6.43
N VAL A 78 17.39 18.57 5.85
CA VAL A 78 17.30 18.98 4.45
C VAL A 78 18.17 20.20 4.18
N ALA A 79 18.12 21.23 5.04
CA ALA A 79 18.93 22.44 4.88
C ALA A 79 20.44 22.13 4.99
N ALA A 80 20.84 21.31 5.95
CA ALA A 80 22.21 20.87 6.12
C ALA A 80 22.71 20.08 4.90
N PHE A 81 21.89 19.18 4.36
CA PHE A 81 22.22 18.43 3.14
C PHE A 81 22.43 19.36 1.93
N ILE A 82 21.54 20.35 1.73
CA ILE A 82 21.68 21.35 0.67
C ILE A 82 22.97 22.16 0.85
N ARG A 83 23.27 22.60 2.08
CA ARG A 83 24.50 23.35 2.38
C ARG A 83 25.75 22.57 1.99
N LYS A 84 25.82 21.29 2.38
CA LYS A 84 26.91 20.40 1.97
C LYS A 84 27.01 20.26 0.45
N CYS A 85 25.87 20.18 -0.26
CA CYS A 85 25.85 20.15 -1.73
C CYS A 85 26.40 21.44 -2.35
N VAL A 86 26.16 22.60 -1.73
CA VAL A 86 26.73 23.89 -2.19
C VAL A 86 28.22 24.00 -1.89
N GLU A 87 28.65 23.59 -0.70
CA GLU A 87 30.05 23.65 -0.27
C GLU A 87 30.93 22.66 -1.06
N ARG A 88 30.43 21.45 -1.33
CA ARG A 88 31.19 20.35 -1.94
C ARG A 88 30.39 19.61 -3.01
N PRO A 89 29.97 20.29 -4.09
CA PRO A 89 29.06 19.71 -5.08
C PRO A 89 29.63 18.49 -5.79
N ARG A 90 28.82 17.45 -5.90
CA ARG A 90 29.10 16.21 -6.62
C ARG A 90 27.90 15.85 -7.50
N ALA A 91 28.16 15.46 -8.76
CA ALA A 91 27.12 14.90 -9.63
C ALA A 91 26.99 13.40 -9.42
N LEU A 92 25.75 12.92 -9.39
CA LEU A 92 25.43 11.49 -9.30
C LEU A 92 25.23 10.83 -10.67
N ASN A 93 24.97 11.61 -11.72
CA ASN A 93 24.74 11.10 -13.08
C ASN A 93 26.00 10.40 -13.62
N ALA A 94 25.85 9.20 -14.19
CA ALA A 94 26.95 8.41 -14.77
C ALA A 94 27.78 9.18 -15.83
N THR A 95 27.13 10.04 -16.62
CA THR A 95 27.77 10.85 -17.67
C THR A 95 28.63 12.00 -17.16
N LEU A 96 28.53 12.34 -15.86
CA LEU A 96 29.29 13.41 -15.20
C LEU A 96 30.14 12.89 -14.04
N GLN A 97 30.19 11.56 -13.83
CA GLN A 97 31.05 10.95 -12.80
C GLN A 97 32.52 11.36 -13.02
N GLY A 98 33.17 11.83 -11.96
CA GLY A 98 34.57 12.27 -11.98
C GLY A 98 34.80 13.73 -12.40
N LYS A 99 33.75 14.48 -12.77
CA LYS A 99 33.88 15.94 -12.95
C LYS A 99 33.81 16.63 -11.59
N THR A 100 34.93 17.16 -11.13
CA THR A 100 34.95 18.15 -10.05
C THR A 100 34.35 19.45 -10.58
N PHE A 101 33.25 19.88 -9.98
CA PHE A 101 32.77 21.24 -10.19
C PHE A 101 33.74 22.19 -9.50
N ARG A 102 34.01 23.36 -10.10
CA ARG A 102 34.83 24.38 -9.43
C ARG A 102 34.19 24.70 -8.06
N GLU A 103 35.02 24.87 -7.02
CA GLU A 103 34.57 25.40 -5.73
C GLU A 103 33.74 26.67 -5.94
N GLY A 104 32.54 26.74 -5.33
CA GLY A 104 31.60 27.85 -5.47
C GLY A 104 30.87 27.94 -6.81
N GLY A 105 31.11 27.01 -7.75
CA GLY A 105 30.69 27.11 -9.14
C GLY A 105 29.31 26.58 -9.47
N LEU A 106 28.46 26.20 -8.50
CA LEU A 106 27.13 25.62 -8.73
C LEU A 106 26.02 26.15 -7.81
N ALA A 107 26.32 27.04 -6.87
CA ALA A 107 25.35 27.51 -5.89
C ALA A 107 24.06 28.07 -6.55
N PRO A 108 22.87 27.62 -6.12
CA PRO A 108 21.61 28.13 -6.66
C PRO A 108 21.32 29.52 -6.11
N ARG A 109 20.66 30.36 -6.90
CA ARG A 109 20.01 31.58 -6.40
C ARG A 109 18.58 31.33 -5.94
N THR A 110 17.98 30.25 -6.45
CA THR A 110 16.59 29.89 -6.14
C THR A 110 16.50 28.40 -5.86
N ILE A 111 15.72 28.05 -4.84
CA ILE A 111 15.44 26.66 -4.50
C ILE A 111 13.94 26.43 -4.56
N ARG A 112 13.56 25.32 -5.20
CA ARG A 112 12.19 24.83 -5.24
C ARG A 112 12.11 23.54 -4.45
N VAL A 113 11.24 23.47 -3.45
CA VAL A 113 11.16 22.32 -2.54
C VAL A 113 9.78 21.69 -2.61
N ALA A 114 9.73 20.36 -2.63
CA ALA A 114 8.51 19.59 -2.40
C ALA A 114 8.84 18.28 -1.68
N CYS A 115 7.85 17.74 -0.97
CA CYS A 115 7.90 16.36 -0.47
C CYS A 115 6.91 15.47 -1.23
N GLY A 116 7.05 14.15 -1.14
CA GLY A 116 6.15 13.19 -1.77
C GLY A 116 4.67 13.49 -1.53
N ARG A 117 4.30 13.90 -0.30
CA ARG A 117 2.91 14.25 0.08
C ARG A 117 2.36 15.48 -0.64
N THR A 118 3.22 16.45 -0.98
CA THR A 118 2.81 17.72 -1.62
C THR A 118 3.22 17.81 -3.08
N ALA A 119 3.91 16.79 -3.61
CA ALA A 119 4.48 16.75 -4.95
C ALA A 119 3.49 17.02 -6.09
N ARG A 120 2.21 16.73 -5.86
CA ARG A 120 1.12 16.94 -6.84
C ARG A 120 0.29 18.18 -6.58
N ALA A 121 0.46 18.84 -5.44
CA ALA A 121 -0.27 20.05 -5.11
C ALA A 121 -0.01 21.11 -6.19
N LEU A 122 -1.06 21.77 -6.67
CA LEU A 122 -0.98 22.87 -7.64
C LEU A 122 -0.30 22.51 -8.98
N ARG A 123 -0.26 21.23 -9.37
CA ARG A 123 0.29 20.84 -10.67
C ARG A 123 -0.52 21.48 -11.81
N GLY A 124 0.16 22.17 -12.71
CA GLY A 124 -0.48 22.92 -13.80
C GLY A 124 -0.85 24.36 -13.44
N GLU A 125 -0.61 24.79 -12.20
CA GLU A 125 -0.92 26.14 -11.70
C GLU A 125 0.35 26.89 -11.25
N PRO A 126 1.29 27.20 -12.18
CA PRO A 126 2.60 27.77 -11.84
C PRO A 126 2.53 29.10 -11.10
N GLU A 127 1.47 29.87 -11.31
CA GLU A 127 1.25 31.16 -10.65
C GLU A 127 0.98 31.02 -9.15
N ALA A 128 0.44 29.88 -8.71
CA ALA A 128 0.11 29.62 -7.30
C ALA A 128 1.30 29.06 -6.49
N TRP A 129 2.37 28.60 -7.14
CA TRP A 129 3.49 27.93 -6.47
C TRP A 129 4.29 28.84 -5.53
N ALA A 130 4.45 30.12 -5.88
CA ALA A 130 5.24 31.06 -5.10
C ALA A 130 4.67 31.30 -3.70
N THR A 131 3.34 31.21 -3.57
CA THR A 131 2.59 31.47 -2.34
C THR A 131 2.18 30.20 -1.59
N PHE A 132 2.45 29.02 -2.15
CA PHE A 132 2.09 27.75 -1.51
C PHE A 132 3.04 27.41 -0.37
N ASP A 133 2.48 27.24 0.82
CA ASP A 133 3.16 26.93 2.08
C ASP A 133 2.73 25.57 2.67
N GLY A 134 1.84 24.83 2.00
CA GLY A 134 1.36 23.52 2.46
C GLY A 134 2.45 22.42 2.51
N CYS A 135 3.65 22.69 2.00
CA CYS A 135 4.82 21.83 2.18
C CYS A 135 5.67 22.38 3.34
N ARG A 136 5.82 21.59 4.41
CA ARG A 136 6.61 21.99 5.61
C ARG A 136 8.01 22.48 5.27
N TYR A 137 8.67 21.81 4.33
CA TYR A 137 10.03 22.13 3.91
C TYR A 137 10.12 23.47 3.15
N VAL A 138 9.03 23.93 2.52
CA VAL A 138 9.04 25.24 1.86
C VAL A 138 9.06 26.37 2.88
N ALA A 139 8.24 26.30 3.93
CA ALA A 139 8.18 27.32 4.95
C ALA A 139 9.44 27.31 5.85
N GLU A 140 9.81 26.14 6.36
CA GLU A 140 10.87 26.00 7.35
C GLU A 140 12.27 26.11 6.75
N CYS A 141 12.54 25.50 5.58
CA CYS A 141 13.85 25.63 4.95
C CYS A 141 14.08 27.03 4.37
N ARG A 142 13.03 27.83 4.11
CA ARG A 142 13.19 29.20 3.55
C ARG A 142 14.05 30.08 4.45
N GLU A 143 13.78 30.10 5.74
CA GLU A 143 14.54 30.92 6.69
C GLU A 143 15.92 30.32 6.96
N LEU A 144 16.00 29.00 7.11
CA LEU A 144 17.27 28.28 7.36
C LEU A 144 18.26 28.47 6.20
N LEU A 145 17.82 28.25 4.97
CA LEU A 145 18.68 28.31 3.78
C LEU A 145 19.14 29.72 3.46
N LYS A 146 18.28 30.74 3.62
CA LYS A 146 18.69 32.15 3.42
C LYS A 146 19.74 32.60 4.44
N ARG A 147 19.62 32.11 5.68
CA ARG A 147 20.57 32.39 6.76
C ARG A 147 21.92 31.71 6.50
N GLU A 148 21.90 30.47 6.03
CA GLU A 148 23.10 29.63 5.90
C GLU A 148 23.80 29.76 4.54
N ILE A 149 23.08 30.18 3.50
CA ILE A 149 23.59 30.33 2.14
C ILE A 149 23.08 31.70 1.60
N PRO A 150 23.82 32.80 1.86
CA PRO A 150 23.39 34.17 1.54
C PRO A 150 23.09 34.42 0.05
N GLU A 151 23.61 33.58 -0.84
CA GLU A 151 23.37 33.64 -2.28
C GLU A 151 21.95 33.19 -2.68
N ILE A 152 21.22 32.51 -1.80
CA ILE A 152 19.83 32.09 -2.04
C ILE A 152 18.90 33.28 -1.83
N GLU A 153 18.31 33.74 -2.93
CA GLU A 153 17.37 34.86 -2.97
C GLU A 153 15.94 34.38 -2.61
N SER A 154 15.55 33.17 -3.01
CA SER A 154 14.20 32.64 -2.78
C SER A 154 14.13 31.13 -2.61
N VAL A 155 13.17 30.72 -1.78
CA VAL A 155 12.75 29.31 -1.59
C VAL A 155 11.24 29.25 -1.80
N SER A 156 10.81 28.42 -2.74
CA SER A 156 9.40 28.32 -3.18
C SER A 156 8.99 26.86 -3.36
N PHE A 157 7.70 26.60 -3.53
CA PHE A 157 7.22 25.29 -3.91
C PHE A 157 7.43 25.05 -5.42
N ALA A 158 7.64 23.80 -5.81
CA ALA A 158 7.35 23.35 -7.17
C ALA A 158 6.95 21.88 -7.16
N PRO A 159 5.94 21.49 -7.97
CA PRO A 159 5.52 20.10 -8.05
C PRO A 159 6.61 19.22 -8.65
N VAL A 160 6.58 17.93 -8.31
CA VAL A 160 7.52 16.96 -8.85
C VAL A 160 7.03 16.47 -10.22
N PRO A 161 7.85 16.53 -11.29
CA PRO A 161 7.51 15.93 -12.56
C PRO A 161 7.27 14.43 -12.41
N GLU A 162 6.20 13.90 -13.00
CA GLU A 162 5.89 12.46 -12.93
C GLU A 162 7.02 11.61 -13.52
N GLU A 163 7.63 12.11 -14.60
CA GLU A 163 8.74 11.45 -15.28
C GLU A 163 9.96 11.29 -14.37
N LEU A 164 10.19 12.24 -13.44
CA LEU A 164 11.27 12.12 -12.46
C LEU A 164 11.00 10.99 -11.46
N ILE A 165 9.76 10.91 -10.96
CA ILE A 165 9.35 9.83 -10.06
C ILE A 165 9.42 8.49 -10.79
N ALA A 166 8.80 8.38 -11.96
CA ALA A 166 8.73 7.13 -12.72
C ALA A 166 10.11 6.66 -13.20
N ARG A 167 10.84 7.49 -13.95
CA ARG A 167 12.05 7.03 -14.67
C ARG A 167 13.33 7.09 -13.84
N VAL A 168 13.37 7.93 -12.81
CA VAL A 168 14.58 8.11 -12.01
C VAL A 168 14.42 7.40 -10.68
N ILE A 169 13.36 7.70 -9.93
CA ILE A 169 13.20 7.09 -8.61
C ILE A 169 12.82 5.62 -8.77
N ARG A 170 11.69 5.32 -9.44
CA ARG A 170 11.15 3.95 -9.53
C ARG A 170 11.95 3.02 -10.44
N GLU A 171 12.39 3.49 -11.61
CA GLU A 171 13.12 2.64 -12.56
C GLU A 171 14.62 2.49 -12.26
N ARG A 172 15.23 3.38 -11.45
CA ARG A 172 16.70 3.40 -11.28
C ARG A 172 17.18 3.43 -9.85
N VAL A 173 16.63 4.28 -9.00
CA VAL A 173 17.09 4.42 -7.61
C VAL A 173 16.58 3.25 -6.77
N GLU A 174 15.28 2.97 -6.83
CA GLU A 174 14.65 1.94 -5.99
C GLU A 174 15.11 0.52 -6.29
N PRO A 175 15.26 0.08 -7.57
CA PRO A 175 15.76 -1.26 -7.86
C PRO A 175 17.17 -1.44 -7.31
N LYS A 176 18.01 -0.40 -7.38
CA LYS A 176 19.37 -0.44 -6.85
C LYS A 176 19.40 -0.49 -5.32
N ILE A 177 18.56 0.30 -4.64
CA ILE A 177 18.46 0.25 -3.18
C ILE A 177 17.95 -1.12 -2.73
N ALA A 178 16.97 -1.67 -3.45
CA ALA A 178 16.44 -2.98 -3.17
C ALA A 178 17.46 -4.09 -3.46
N GLU A 179 18.29 -3.98 -4.50
CA GLU A 179 19.40 -4.89 -4.80
C GLU A 179 20.47 -4.83 -3.68
N ASP A 180 20.89 -3.63 -3.29
CA ASP A 180 21.86 -3.40 -2.21
C ASP A 180 21.33 -3.94 -0.86
N ALA A 181 20.03 -3.84 -0.60
CA ALA A 181 19.37 -4.36 0.61
C ALA A 181 19.15 -5.88 0.60
N ARG A 182 19.01 -6.49 -0.59
CA ARG A 182 18.68 -7.92 -0.76
C ARG A 182 19.86 -8.87 -0.65
N GLY A 183 21.11 -8.39 -0.65
CA GLY A 183 22.29 -9.25 -0.50
C GLY A 183 22.37 -10.44 -1.47
N GLY A 184 21.67 -10.38 -2.62
CA GLY A 184 21.62 -11.46 -3.62
C GLY A 184 20.52 -12.52 -3.46
N VAL A 185 19.44 -12.27 -2.71
CA VAL A 185 18.28 -13.19 -2.65
C VAL A 185 17.38 -13.02 -3.89
N GLU A 186 17.02 -14.15 -4.53
CA GLU A 186 16.16 -14.20 -5.74
C GLU A 186 14.76 -13.61 -5.51
N GLU A 187 14.17 -13.04 -6.55
CA GLU A 187 12.80 -12.53 -6.53
C GLU A 187 11.77 -13.66 -6.46
N GLU A 188 11.17 -13.86 -5.29
CA GLU A 188 9.91 -14.59 -5.19
C GLU A 188 8.77 -13.75 -5.80
N TRP A 189 8.09 -14.27 -6.81
CA TRP A 189 6.89 -13.62 -7.35
C TRP A 189 5.75 -13.78 -6.34
N GLY A 190 5.36 -12.69 -5.69
CA GLY A 190 4.28 -12.65 -4.69
C GLY A 190 3.33 -11.45 -4.88
N THR A 191 2.37 -11.30 -3.97
CA THR A 191 1.38 -10.21 -3.97
C THR A 191 1.99 -8.82 -4.09
N ARG A 192 3.22 -8.62 -3.61
CA ARG A 192 4.01 -7.37 -3.69
C ARG A 192 4.13 -6.75 -5.09
N HIS A 193 3.94 -7.52 -6.17
CA HIS A 193 4.01 -7.03 -7.55
C HIS A 193 2.67 -6.53 -8.11
N LEU A 194 1.58 -6.72 -7.37
CA LEU A 194 0.27 -6.25 -7.82
C LEU A 194 0.27 -4.72 -7.92
N PRO A 195 -0.36 -4.13 -8.96
CA PRO A 195 -0.51 -2.68 -9.02
C PRO A 195 -1.44 -2.21 -7.89
N GLY A 196 -1.27 -0.98 -7.40
CA GLY A 196 -2.10 -0.44 -6.33
C GLY A 196 -3.59 -0.35 -6.67
N LEU A 197 -4.45 -0.51 -5.67
CA LEU A 197 -5.91 -0.45 -5.81
C LEU A 197 -6.37 0.85 -6.46
N SER A 198 -5.89 2.01 -5.99
CA SER A 198 -6.31 3.32 -6.54
C SER A 198 -5.86 3.55 -7.98
N THR A 199 -4.82 2.84 -8.42
CA THR A 199 -4.22 3.01 -9.75
C THR A 199 -4.68 1.98 -10.77
N SER A 200 -5.23 0.86 -10.32
CA SER A 200 -5.58 -0.28 -11.17
C SER A 200 -7.06 -0.65 -11.16
N VAL A 201 -7.84 -0.15 -10.19
CA VAL A 201 -9.26 -0.46 -10.08
C VAL A 201 -10.08 0.76 -10.50
N ASP A 202 -10.73 0.65 -11.66
CA ASP A 202 -11.59 1.71 -12.18
C ASP A 202 -12.72 2.06 -11.20
N GLY A 203 -12.82 3.35 -10.86
CA GLY A 203 -13.82 3.87 -9.91
C GLY A 203 -13.41 3.77 -8.45
N PHE A 204 -12.21 3.28 -8.13
CA PHE A 204 -11.68 3.30 -6.77
C PHE A 204 -11.42 4.75 -6.30
N THR A 205 -11.80 5.04 -5.06
CA THR A 205 -11.57 6.36 -4.43
C THR A 205 -10.93 6.18 -3.07
N MET A 206 -10.24 7.22 -2.58
CA MET A 206 -9.62 7.18 -1.24
C MET A 206 -10.64 6.95 -0.12
N ALA A 207 -11.85 7.49 -0.28
CA ALA A 207 -12.95 7.32 0.68
C ALA A 207 -13.46 5.87 0.68
N PHE A 208 -13.62 5.27 -0.51
CA PHE A 208 -13.95 3.85 -0.62
C PHE A 208 -12.84 2.96 -0.04
N GLY A 209 -11.57 3.25 -0.33
CA GLY A 209 -10.44 2.53 0.25
C GLY A 209 -10.45 2.56 1.78
N ARG A 210 -10.71 3.73 2.38
CA ARG A 210 -10.85 3.86 3.82
C ARG A 210 -11.98 2.98 4.36
N SER A 211 -13.14 3.03 3.73
CA SER A 211 -14.33 2.26 4.12
C SER A 211 -14.14 0.74 3.98
N LEU A 212 -13.43 0.30 2.93
CA LEU A 212 -13.05 -1.09 2.71
C LEU A 212 -12.07 -1.59 3.78
N PHE A 213 -11.08 -0.79 4.14
CA PHE A 213 -10.09 -1.12 5.17
C PHE A 213 -10.71 -1.08 6.58
N GLU A 214 -11.64 -0.16 6.85
CA GLU A 214 -12.47 -0.18 8.07
C GLU A 214 -13.29 -1.47 8.18
N ALA A 215 -13.87 -1.94 7.07
CA ALA A 215 -14.60 -3.20 7.03
C ALA A 215 -13.69 -4.41 7.32
N ALA A 216 -12.51 -4.45 6.70
CA ALA A 216 -11.53 -5.52 6.92
C ALA A 216 -11.03 -5.54 8.36
N LYS A 217 -10.70 -4.37 8.92
CA LYS A 217 -10.31 -4.23 10.33
C LYS A 217 -11.40 -4.75 11.27
N ALA A 218 -12.62 -4.25 11.11
CA ALA A 218 -13.75 -4.66 11.94
C ALA A 218 -14.01 -6.17 11.84
N PHE A 219 -13.85 -6.75 10.65
CA PHE A 219 -13.97 -8.19 10.45
C PHE A 219 -12.90 -8.97 11.20
N ALA A 220 -11.61 -8.61 11.06
CA ALA A 220 -10.51 -9.28 11.76
C ALA A 220 -10.65 -9.21 13.29
N GLU A 221 -11.12 -8.08 13.81
CA GLU A 221 -11.30 -7.86 15.26
C GLU A 221 -12.53 -8.58 15.85
N CYS A 222 -13.41 -9.17 15.02
CA CYS A 222 -14.63 -9.83 15.48
C CYS A 222 -14.42 -11.23 16.10
N ASP A 223 -13.16 -11.69 16.22
CA ASP A 223 -12.79 -13.01 16.78
C ASP A 223 -13.63 -14.14 16.16
N ILE A 224 -13.73 -14.09 14.84
CA ILE A 224 -14.54 -15.00 14.02
C ILE A 224 -13.89 -16.38 13.95
N ASP A 225 -12.57 -16.43 14.04
CA ASP A 225 -11.73 -17.63 14.04
C ASP A 225 -12.34 -18.67 14.97
N ARG A 226 -12.52 -18.36 16.26
CA ARG A 226 -13.04 -19.34 17.23
C ARG A 226 -14.49 -19.80 17.01
N ALA A 227 -15.29 -19.08 16.21
CA ALA A 227 -16.70 -19.37 15.98
C ALA A 227 -17.00 -19.99 14.60
N ILE A 228 -16.20 -19.66 13.56
CA ILE A 228 -16.42 -20.06 12.16
C ILE A 228 -15.28 -20.97 11.63
N GLU A 229 -14.13 -21.08 12.31
CA GLU A 229 -12.99 -21.98 11.96
C GLU A 229 -13.42 -23.44 11.72
N ARG A 230 -14.59 -23.83 12.23
CA ARG A 230 -15.10 -25.20 12.11
C ARG A 230 -16.22 -25.41 11.11
N ARG A 231 -16.30 -24.61 10.04
CA ARG A 231 -17.07 -24.81 8.78
C ARG A 231 -18.06 -23.67 8.54
N ARG A 232 -18.10 -23.18 7.29
CA ARG A 232 -19.24 -23.01 6.37
C ARG A 232 -19.10 -21.73 5.55
N PRO A 233 -19.39 -21.76 4.23
CA PRO A 233 -19.70 -20.53 3.51
C PRO A 233 -20.88 -19.81 4.16
N VAL A 234 -20.69 -18.55 4.52
CA VAL A 234 -21.76 -17.62 4.88
C VAL A 234 -22.37 -17.11 3.58
N LYS A 235 -23.67 -17.32 3.39
CA LYS A 235 -24.39 -16.74 2.25
C LYS A 235 -24.75 -15.30 2.60
N VAL A 236 -24.22 -14.36 1.82
CA VAL A 236 -24.51 -12.93 1.92
C VAL A 236 -25.29 -12.53 0.68
N SER A 237 -26.51 -12.02 0.85
CA SER A 237 -27.37 -11.54 -0.22
C SER A 237 -27.71 -10.07 -0.01
N TYR A 238 -27.58 -9.25 -1.04
CA TYR A 238 -27.99 -7.85 -0.97
C TYR A 238 -28.44 -7.34 -2.34
N ARG A 239 -29.20 -6.26 -2.32
CA ARG A 239 -29.68 -5.61 -3.55
C ARG A 239 -28.76 -4.44 -3.89
N LEU A 240 -28.01 -4.59 -4.97
CA LEU A 240 -27.20 -3.51 -5.52
C LEU A 240 -28.02 -2.69 -6.51
N LYS A 241 -28.18 -1.40 -6.24
CA LYS A 241 -28.81 -0.47 -7.17
C LYS A 241 -27.75 0.08 -8.14
N LEU A 242 -27.85 -0.29 -9.41
CA LEU A 242 -26.94 0.17 -10.45
C LEU A 242 -27.39 1.52 -11.01
N ARG A 243 -28.71 1.69 -11.18
CA ARG A 243 -29.39 2.90 -11.67
C ARG A 243 -30.75 3.04 -10.98
N ASP A 244 -31.43 4.17 -11.18
CA ASP A 244 -32.72 4.44 -10.51
C ASP A 244 -33.83 3.44 -10.84
N ASP A 245 -33.71 2.83 -12.02
CA ASP A 245 -34.61 1.83 -12.59
C ASP A 245 -34.03 0.41 -12.59
N VAL A 246 -32.74 0.23 -12.25
CA VAL A 246 -32.05 -1.06 -12.33
C VAL A 246 -31.43 -1.43 -10.99
N ALA A 247 -31.92 -2.52 -10.42
CA ALA A 247 -31.36 -3.15 -9.24
C ALA A 247 -31.11 -4.65 -9.48
N MET A 248 -29.96 -5.13 -9.03
CA MET A 248 -29.54 -6.52 -9.11
C MET A 248 -29.44 -7.12 -7.72
N ARG A 249 -29.91 -8.35 -7.51
CA ARG A 249 -29.62 -9.10 -6.28
C ARG A 249 -28.26 -9.78 -6.47
N LEU A 250 -27.30 -9.39 -5.64
CA LEU A 250 -26.02 -10.06 -5.54
C LEU A 250 -26.10 -11.10 -4.41
N THR A 251 -25.51 -12.26 -4.67
CA THR A 251 -25.36 -13.33 -3.68
C THR A 251 -23.90 -13.77 -3.72
N ALA A 252 -23.25 -13.75 -2.57
CA ALA A 252 -21.88 -14.21 -2.38
C ALA A 252 -21.86 -15.31 -1.31
N PHE A 253 -20.93 -16.25 -1.46
CA PHE A 253 -20.65 -17.29 -0.46
C PHE A 253 -19.26 -17.03 0.08
N VAL A 254 -19.20 -16.61 1.34
CA VAL A 254 -17.98 -16.15 1.98
C VAL A 254 -17.45 -17.23 2.90
N ALA A 255 -16.20 -17.60 2.74
CA ALA A 255 -15.49 -18.50 3.64
C ALA A 255 -14.37 -17.76 4.37
N PHE A 256 -14.05 -18.26 5.56
CA PHE A 256 -12.86 -17.88 6.30
C PHE A 256 -11.84 -19.00 6.15
N GLU A 257 -10.63 -18.64 5.78
CA GLU A 257 -9.51 -19.56 5.61
C GLU A 257 -8.38 -19.14 6.56
N GLY A 258 -7.70 -20.13 7.13
CA GLY A 258 -6.58 -19.92 8.03
C GLY A 258 -6.96 -19.59 9.48
N SER A 259 -6.00 -19.11 10.25
CA SER A 259 -6.19 -18.69 11.64
C SER A 259 -5.28 -17.51 11.98
N MET A 260 -5.74 -16.60 12.85
CA MET A 260 -4.91 -15.52 13.38
C MET A 260 -3.72 -16.02 14.21
N GLU A 261 -3.71 -17.28 14.65
CA GLU A 261 -2.57 -17.89 15.35
C GLU A 261 -1.47 -18.33 14.37
N GLU A 262 -1.83 -18.79 13.16
CA GLU A 262 -0.89 -19.22 12.11
C GLU A 262 -0.43 -18.08 11.21
N GLU A 263 -0.95 -16.86 11.42
CA GLU A 263 -0.59 -15.63 10.67
C GLU A 263 -0.83 -15.72 9.16
N ASP A 264 -1.54 -16.77 8.73
CA ASP A 264 -2.11 -16.95 7.42
C ASP A 264 -3.61 -17.04 7.64
N PHE A 265 -4.31 -15.91 7.53
CA PHE A 265 -5.77 -15.87 7.59
C PHE A 265 -6.36 -14.91 6.58
N GLY A 266 -7.54 -15.27 6.10
CA GLY A 266 -8.16 -14.57 5.00
C GLY A 266 -9.66 -14.76 4.90
N PHE A 267 -10.23 -13.83 4.16
CA PHE A 267 -11.63 -13.80 3.80
C PHE A 267 -11.74 -14.11 2.30
N VAL A 268 -12.42 -15.20 1.96
CA VAL A 268 -12.54 -15.66 0.57
C VAL A 268 -13.99 -15.55 0.12
N VAL A 269 -14.19 -14.95 -1.05
CA VAL A 269 -15.51 -14.83 -1.68
C VAL A 269 -15.61 -15.80 -2.86
N HIS A 270 -16.62 -16.65 -2.81
CA HIS A 270 -17.01 -17.57 -3.89
C HIS A 270 -18.35 -17.16 -4.50
N LYS A 271 -18.50 -17.42 -5.80
CA LYS A 271 -19.75 -17.12 -6.53
C LYS A 271 -20.86 -18.12 -6.24
N THR A 272 -20.51 -19.34 -5.83
CA THR A 272 -21.46 -20.42 -5.60
C THR A 272 -21.14 -21.21 -4.34
N LEU A 273 -22.18 -21.81 -3.74
CA LEU A 273 -22.03 -22.72 -2.61
C LEU A 273 -21.11 -23.90 -2.94
N THR A 274 -21.25 -24.48 -4.13
CA THR A 274 -20.46 -25.61 -4.61
C THR A 274 -18.97 -25.28 -4.68
N GLN A 275 -18.60 -24.09 -5.20
CA GLN A 275 -17.20 -23.66 -5.24
C GLN A 275 -16.60 -23.48 -3.85
N SER A 276 -17.34 -22.90 -2.92
CA SER A 276 -16.87 -22.75 -1.54
C SER A 276 -16.71 -24.11 -0.83
N GLN A 277 -17.63 -25.04 -1.07
CA GLN A 277 -17.53 -26.41 -0.56
C GLN A 277 -16.31 -27.13 -1.13
N ALA A 278 -16.06 -27.02 -2.43
CA ALA A 278 -14.91 -27.64 -3.07
C ALA A 278 -13.58 -27.09 -2.53
N ALA A 279 -13.48 -25.77 -2.31
CA ALA A 279 -12.30 -25.15 -1.70
C ALA A 279 -12.05 -25.67 -0.27
N PHE A 280 -13.12 -25.79 0.54
CA PHE A 280 -13.03 -26.34 1.88
C PHE A 280 -12.61 -27.82 1.91
N GLU A 281 -13.14 -28.65 1.01
CA GLU A 281 -12.76 -30.06 0.95
C GLU A 281 -11.31 -30.25 0.50
N ALA A 282 -10.85 -29.44 -0.47
CA ALA A 282 -9.46 -29.41 -0.92
C ALA A 282 -8.49 -28.99 0.20
N SER A 283 -8.81 -27.94 0.97
CA SER A 283 -7.98 -27.49 2.11
C SER A 283 -7.88 -28.51 3.25
N LYS A 284 -8.79 -29.50 3.28
CA LYS A 284 -8.75 -30.65 4.20
C LYS A 284 -8.16 -31.91 3.57
N GLY A 285 -7.52 -31.80 2.41
CA GLY A 285 -6.78 -32.90 1.79
C GLY A 285 -7.63 -33.89 1.00
N ASN A 286 -8.87 -33.54 0.64
CA ASN A 286 -9.68 -34.37 -0.24
C ASN A 286 -9.20 -34.24 -1.70
N VAL A 287 -8.46 -35.23 -2.17
CA VAL A 287 -7.87 -35.28 -3.52
C VAL A 287 -8.86 -35.65 -4.62
N ASP A 288 -10.06 -36.14 -4.27
CA ASP A 288 -11.09 -36.56 -5.22
C ASP A 288 -12.00 -35.39 -5.66
N VAL A 289 -11.83 -34.22 -5.06
CA VAL A 289 -12.51 -33.01 -5.50
C VAL A 289 -11.65 -32.39 -6.59
N GLU A 290 -12.17 -32.36 -7.82
CA GLU A 290 -11.66 -31.42 -8.83
C GLU A 290 -11.85 -30.02 -8.26
N SER A 291 -10.81 -29.50 -7.60
CA SER A 291 -10.67 -28.07 -7.40
C SER A 291 -10.49 -27.49 -8.80
N GLY A 292 -11.61 -27.25 -9.48
CA GLY A 292 -11.61 -26.42 -10.68
C GLY A 292 -10.82 -25.13 -10.36
N PRO A 293 -10.27 -24.46 -11.39
CA PRO A 293 -9.35 -23.33 -11.22
C PRO A 293 -9.84 -22.46 -10.07
N GLN A 294 -9.07 -22.39 -8.99
CA GLN A 294 -9.50 -21.90 -7.68
C GLN A 294 -9.91 -20.42 -7.76
N MET A 295 -11.14 -20.17 -8.20
CA MET A 295 -11.72 -18.85 -8.48
C MET A 295 -12.21 -18.19 -7.19
N GLY A 296 -11.33 -18.07 -6.20
CA GLY A 296 -11.56 -17.28 -5.00
C GLY A 296 -11.11 -15.85 -5.22
N GLN A 297 -11.96 -14.90 -4.85
CA GLN A 297 -11.47 -13.55 -4.54
C GLN A 297 -11.03 -13.60 -3.08
N THR A 298 -9.79 -13.20 -2.80
CA THR A 298 -9.22 -13.29 -1.46
C THR A 298 -8.89 -11.92 -0.90
N CYS A 299 -9.23 -11.72 0.37
CA CYS A 299 -8.67 -10.69 1.23
C CYS A 299 -7.81 -11.40 2.28
N ALA A 300 -6.49 -11.42 2.06
CA ALA A 300 -5.54 -11.97 3.04
C ALA A 300 -5.04 -10.86 3.96
N PHE A 301 -4.77 -11.17 5.23
CA PHE A 301 -4.09 -10.23 6.12
C PHE A 301 -2.61 -10.57 6.12
N ALA A 302 -1.78 -9.61 5.71
CA ALA A 302 -0.36 -9.85 5.51
C ALA A 302 0.49 -8.74 6.12
N SER A 303 1.79 -9.00 6.21
CA SER A 303 2.76 -8.00 6.65
C SER A 303 2.90 -6.86 5.62
N ALA A 304 3.45 -5.72 6.06
CA ALA A 304 3.77 -4.62 5.15
C ALA A 304 4.76 -5.04 4.02
N HIS A 305 5.57 -6.08 4.25
CA HIS A 305 6.53 -6.60 3.27
C HIS A 305 5.85 -7.30 2.08
N GLU A 306 4.69 -7.92 2.31
CA GLU A 306 3.92 -8.66 1.29
C GLU A 306 2.88 -7.78 0.60
N THR A 307 2.70 -6.56 1.10
CA THR A 307 1.71 -5.60 0.63
C THR A 307 2.20 -4.85 -0.61
N PRO A 308 1.36 -4.73 -1.66
CA PRO A 308 1.63 -3.86 -2.80
C PRO A 308 1.98 -2.44 -2.36
N PHE A 309 3.11 -1.94 -2.86
CA PHE A 309 3.64 -0.67 -2.39
C PHE A 309 2.63 0.49 -2.56
N GLU A 310 1.89 0.55 -3.67
CA GLU A 310 0.94 1.64 -3.90
C GLU A 310 -0.19 1.63 -2.87
N ASP A 311 -0.59 0.45 -2.39
CA ASP A 311 -1.60 0.32 -1.33
C ASP A 311 -1.07 0.87 0.00
N LEU A 312 0.23 0.70 0.29
CA LEU A 312 0.86 1.29 1.48
C LEU A 312 0.81 2.83 1.41
N ASP A 313 1.21 3.40 0.28
CA ASP A 313 1.25 4.86 0.09
C ASP A 313 -0.15 5.49 0.11
N ASP A 314 -1.11 4.86 -0.56
CA ASP A 314 -2.49 5.29 -0.53
C ASP A 314 -3.09 5.11 0.87
N GLY A 315 -2.79 4.00 1.54
CA GLY A 315 -3.18 3.74 2.93
C GLY A 315 -2.67 4.81 3.88
N GLU A 316 -1.39 5.17 3.81
CA GLU A 316 -0.81 6.25 4.60
C GLU A 316 -1.45 7.61 4.28
N ALA A 317 -1.58 7.94 2.99
CA ALA A 317 -2.16 9.22 2.55
C ALA A 317 -3.65 9.35 2.90
N GLY A 318 -4.39 8.24 2.86
CA GLY A 318 -5.81 8.13 3.18
C GLY A 318 -6.10 7.83 4.65
N SER A 319 -5.05 7.58 5.45
CA SER A 319 -5.17 7.10 6.84
C SER A 319 -6.11 5.89 6.95
N TRP A 320 -5.92 4.90 6.07
CA TRP A 320 -6.73 3.68 6.04
C TRP A 320 -6.51 2.86 7.33
N PRO A 321 -7.58 2.41 8.00
CA PRO A 321 -7.43 1.65 9.24
C PRO A 321 -6.83 0.25 9.01
N LEU A 322 -5.93 -0.14 9.92
CA LEU A 322 -5.22 -1.41 9.89
C LEU A 322 -5.48 -2.19 11.19
N VAL A 323 -5.22 -3.49 11.16
CA VAL A 323 -5.36 -4.40 12.31
C VAL A 323 -4.07 -4.37 13.12
N GLU A 324 -4.14 -4.13 14.42
CA GLU A 324 -2.96 -4.13 15.29
C GLU A 324 -2.54 -5.57 15.62
N ARG A 325 -1.24 -5.88 15.51
CA ARG A 325 -0.68 -7.21 15.75
C ARG A 325 0.75 -7.14 16.29
N GLU A 326 0.99 -7.71 17.46
CA GLU A 326 2.34 -7.81 18.04
C GLU A 326 3.19 -8.81 17.24
N GLY A 327 4.44 -8.45 16.93
CA GLY A 327 5.36 -9.28 16.15
C GLY A 327 5.50 -8.87 14.68
N GLU A 328 4.56 -8.07 14.17
CA GLU A 328 4.59 -7.55 12.80
C GLU A 328 5.41 -6.27 12.66
N ILE A 329 5.84 -5.98 11.43
CA ILE A 329 6.47 -4.69 11.10
C ILE A 329 5.47 -3.57 11.40
N ASP A 330 5.89 -2.58 12.19
CA ASP A 330 5.05 -1.51 12.72
C ASP A 330 3.84 -1.98 13.56
N ASN A 331 3.85 -3.24 13.99
CA ASN A 331 2.78 -3.92 14.73
C ASN A 331 1.41 -3.87 14.05
N VAL A 332 1.35 -3.97 12.72
CA VAL A 332 0.08 -3.92 11.97
C VAL A 332 0.00 -4.94 10.83
N LEU A 333 -1.19 -5.48 10.60
CA LEU A 333 -1.53 -6.31 9.43
C LEU A 333 -2.29 -5.50 8.38
N TRP A 334 -1.94 -5.75 7.11
CA TRP A 334 -2.49 -5.11 5.93
C TRP A 334 -3.47 -6.04 5.21
N PRO A 335 -4.72 -5.60 4.97
CA PRO A 335 -5.66 -6.32 4.11
C PRO A 335 -5.23 -6.27 2.63
N LEU A 336 -5.01 -7.43 2.03
CA LEU A 336 -4.60 -7.62 0.64
C LEU A 336 -5.73 -8.21 -0.20
N PHE A 337 -6.26 -7.40 -1.10
CA PHE A 337 -7.33 -7.83 -2.01
C PHE A 337 -6.76 -8.26 -3.35
N PHE A 338 -6.94 -9.54 -3.70
CA PHE A 338 -6.47 -10.14 -4.95
C PHE A 338 -7.36 -11.29 -5.41
N LYS A 339 -7.14 -11.72 -6.66
CA LYS A 339 -7.73 -12.91 -7.27
C LYS A 339 -6.62 -13.81 -7.72
N VAL A 340 -6.79 -15.10 -7.50
CA VAL A 340 -5.94 -16.13 -8.07
C VAL A 340 -6.71 -16.78 -9.21
N ASN A 341 -6.12 -16.79 -10.40
CA ASN A 341 -6.61 -17.54 -11.55
C ASN A 341 -5.58 -18.60 -11.90
N VAL A 342 -6.04 -19.81 -12.22
CA VAL A 342 -5.17 -20.85 -12.78
C VAL A 342 -5.22 -20.71 -14.30
N VAL A 343 -4.07 -20.53 -14.93
CA VAL A 343 -3.91 -20.40 -16.39
C VAL A 343 -3.17 -21.64 -16.90
N ASP A 344 -3.67 -22.24 -17.97
CA ASP A 344 -3.11 -23.40 -18.69
C ASP A 344 -2.79 -24.65 -17.83
N ASP A 345 -3.64 -25.68 -17.95
CA ASP A 345 -3.47 -27.06 -17.44
C ASP A 345 -3.02 -27.25 -15.96
N GLY A 346 -3.06 -26.20 -15.14
CA GLY A 346 -2.73 -26.26 -13.70
C GLY A 346 -1.31 -25.84 -13.33
N GLU A 347 -0.49 -25.40 -14.28
CA GLU A 347 0.93 -25.11 -14.02
C GLU A 347 1.23 -23.63 -13.75
N ASN A 348 0.40 -22.69 -14.23
CA ASN A 348 0.63 -21.25 -14.02
C ASN A 348 -0.48 -20.62 -13.17
N LEU A 349 -0.08 -19.83 -12.17
CA LEU A 349 -0.98 -18.99 -11.37
C LEU A 349 -0.86 -17.53 -11.81
N GLU A 350 -1.99 -16.90 -12.13
CA GLU A 350 -2.10 -15.47 -12.36
C GLU A 350 -2.75 -14.82 -11.14
N ILE A 351 -2.03 -13.90 -10.50
CA ILE A 351 -2.56 -13.08 -9.41
C ILE A 351 -2.92 -11.70 -9.97
N SER A 352 -4.16 -11.25 -9.74
CA SER A 352 -4.68 -9.99 -10.28
C SER A 352 -5.53 -9.23 -9.25
N ARG A 353 -5.85 -7.95 -9.52
CA ARG A 353 -6.73 -7.15 -8.65
C ARG A 353 -8.21 -7.43 -8.89
N PRO A 354 -9.04 -7.42 -7.83
CA PRO A 354 -10.49 -7.46 -8.00
C PRO A 354 -11.01 -6.17 -8.64
N ALA A 355 -12.10 -6.28 -9.40
CA ALA A 355 -12.83 -5.14 -9.91
C ALA A 355 -13.58 -4.41 -8.78
N ILE A 356 -14.01 -3.17 -9.02
CA ILE A 356 -14.66 -2.34 -7.98
C ILE A 356 -15.89 -3.00 -7.35
N ILE A 357 -16.71 -3.70 -8.13
CA ILE A 357 -17.89 -4.43 -7.63
C ILE A 357 -17.52 -5.63 -6.75
N GLU A 358 -16.34 -6.22 -6.99
CA GLU A 358 -15.81 -7.33 -6.21
C GLU A 358 -15.27 -6.79 -4.86
N LEU A 359 -14.57 -5.66 -4.87
CA LEU A 359 -14.17 -4.93 -3.66
C LEU A 359 -15.37 -4.48 -2.83
N GLN A 360 -16.45 -4.03 -3.48
CA GLN A 360 -17.68 -3.71 -2.79
C GLN A 360 -18.29 -4.95 -2.11
N ALA A 361 -18.25 -6.11 -2.78
CA ALA A 361 -18.72 -7.35 -2.19
C ALA A 361 -17.93 -7.74 -0.94
N PHE A 362 -16.61 -7.54 -0.92
CA PHE A 362 -15.79 -7.65 0.29
C PHE A 362 -16.26 -6.70 1.38
N GLU A 363 -16.32 -5.40 1.09
CA GLU A 363 -16.70 -4.36 2.05
C GLU A 363 -18.06 -4.67 2.70
N VAL A 364 -19.09 -4.90 1.88
CA VAL A 364 -20.46 -5.16 2.34
C VAL A 364 -20.52 -6.43 3.19
N SER A 365 -19.85 -7.49 2.75
CA SER A 365 -19.90 -8.78 3.45
C SER A 365 -19.17 -8.72 4.79
N MET A 366 -17.99 -8.10 4.84
CA MET A 366 -17.22 -7.91 6.08
C MET A 366 -17.98 -7.04 7.09
N LYS A 367 -18.55 -5.91 6.65
CA LYS A 367 -19.41 -5.05 7.50
C LYS A 367 -20.62 -5.80 8.03
N ALA A 368 -21.31 -6.55 7.17
CA ALA A 368 -22.53 -7.24 7.55
C ALA A 368 -22.25 -8.34 8.58
N ILE A 369 -21.21 -9.15 8.36
CA ILE A 369 -20.79 -10.19 9.30
C ILE A 369 -20.35 -9.59 10.63
N ALA A 370 -19.52 -8.55 10.62
CA ALA A 370 -19.09 -7.85 11.84
C ALA A 370 -20.30 -7.26 12.60
N SER A 371 -21.28 -6.69 11.89
CA SER A 371 -22.51 -6.16 12.49
C SER A 371 -23.36 -7.24 13.16
N ILE A 372 -23.54 -8.40 12.53
CA ILE A 372 -24.29 -9.51 13.13
C ILE A 372 -23.54 -10.05 14.34
N ARG A 373 -22.22 -10.16 14.28
CA ARG A 373 -21.41 -10.60 15.43
C ARG A 373 -21.55 -9.64 16.61
N ALA A 374 -21.47 -8.34 16.35
CA ALA A 374 -21.64 -7.30 17.36
C ALA A 374 -23.03 -7.30 18.02
N SER A 375 -24.06 -7.83 17.35
CA SER A 375 -25.41 -7.97 17.93
C SER A 375 -25.48 -8.97 19.10
N GLY A 376 -24.47 -9.85 19.22
CA GLY A 376 -24.41 -10.85 20.27
C GLY A 376 -25.31 -12.07 20.05
N ASP A 377 -25.84 -12.27 18.83
CA ASP A 377 -26.65 -13.45 18.52
C ASP A 377 -25.81 -14.73 18.55
N ALA A 378 -25.99 -15.51 19.62
CA ALA A 378 -25.28 -16.77 19.84
C ALA A 378 -25.59 -17.84 18.79
N SER A 379 -26.70 -17.72 18.05
CA SER A 379 -27.05 -18.66 16.98
C SER A 379 -26.18 -18.51 15.73
N PHE A 380 -25.58 -17.32 15.54
CA PHE A 380 -24.60 -17.05 14.48
C PHE A 380 -23.21 -17.60 14.82
N ALA A 381 -22.86 -17.66 16.12
CA ALA A 381 -21.54 -18.09 16.61
C ALA A 381 -21.53 -19.49 17.25
N SER A 382 -22.52 -20.33 16.94
CA SER A 382 -22.72 -21.62 17.63
C SER A 382 -21.67 -22.67 17.27
N SER A 383 -21.24 -23.46 18.26
CA SER A 383 -20.39 -24.66 18.08
C SER A 383 -21.17 -25.95 18.41
N GLY A 384 -20.78 -27.11 17.83
CA GLY A 384 -21.36 -28.44 18.14
C GLY A 384 -21.83 -29.27 16.95
N ASP A 385 -22.59 -30.35 17.19
CA ASP A 385 -23.04 -31.30 16.16
C ASP A 385 -24.04 -30.71 15.15
N ASP A 386 -24.81 -29.69 15.55
CA ASP A 386 -25.78 -28.97 14.72
C ASP A 386 -25.16 -27.87 13.83
N VAL A 387 -23.82 -27.79 13.76
CA VAL A 387 -23.10 -26.91 12.81
C VAL A 387 -23.49 -27.27 11.37
N ARG A 388 -24.02 -28.49 11.15
CA ARG A 388 -24.90 -29.05 10.07
C ARG A 388 -26.03 -28.20 9.48
N ALA A 389 -26.75 -27.48 10.32
CA ALA A 389 -28.09 -27.01 9.99
C ALA A 389 -28.09 -25.63 9.32
N ALA A 390 -29.12 -25.37 8.51
CA ALA A 390 -29.38 -24.02 8.04
C ALA A 390 -29.73 -23.09 9.21
N LYS A 391 -29.27 -21.83 9.17
CA LYS A 391 -29.59 -20.80 10.16
C LYS A 391 -29.78 -19.43 9.52
N GLY A 392 -30.49 -18.56 10.22
CA GLY A 392 -30.95 -17.27 9.72
C GLY A 392 -32.36 -17.37 9.08
N PRO A 393 -32.74 -16.42 8.21
CA PRO A 393 -31.95 -15.27 7.79
C PRO A 393 -31.78 -14.22 8.90
N TRP A 394 -30.60 -13.63 8.99
CA TRP A 394 -30.37 -12.38 9.70
C TRP A 394 -30.40 -11.23 8.71
N THR A 395 -30.90 -10.09 9.14
CA THR A 395 -30.94 -8.87 8.34
C THR A 395 -30.19 -7.76 9.05
N CYS A 396 -29.30 -7.07 8.33
CA CYS A 396 -28.66 -5.86 8.82
C CYS A 396 -28.62 -4.80 7.72
N THR A 397 -28.26 -3.58 8.13
CA THR A 397 -28.10 -2.47 7.21
C THR A 397 -26.67 -1.98 7.31
N VAL A 398 -25.99 -1.93 6.17
CA VAL A 398 -24.62 -1.40 6.07
C VAL A 398 -24.58 -0.23 5.11
N THR A 399 -23.59 0.64 5.26
CA THR A 399 -23.29 1.70 4.27
C THR A 399 -22.15 1.22 3.38
N SER A 400 -22.26 1.47 2.08
CA SER A 400 -21.22 1.19 1.10
C SER A 400 -21.29 2.19 -0.04
N PHE A 401 -20.17 2.43 -0.71
CA PHE A 401 -20.15 3.26 -1.91
C PHE A 401 -20.87 2.55 -3.04
N ALA A 402 -22.00 3.08 -3.48
CA ALA A 402 -22.68 2.60 -4.67
C ALA A 402 -21.78 2.78 -5.90
N ALA A 403 -22.06 2.02 -6.96
CA ALA A 403 -21.36 2.15 -8.25
C ALA A 403 -21.41 3.58 -8.87
N LYS A 404 -22.24 4.47 -8.31
CA LYS A 404 -22.35 5.90 -8.67
C LYS A 404 -21.39 6.82 -7.91
N GLY A 405 -20.60 6.31 -6.96
CA GLY A 405 -19.67 7.11 -6.15
C GLY A 405 -20.30 7.85 -4.96
N GLU A 406 -21.54 7.51 -4.59
CA GLU A 406 -22.24 8.02 -3.40
C GLU A 406 -22.40 6.90 -2.37
N GLU A 407 -22.39 7.23 -1.07
CA GLU A 407 -22.71 6.25 -0.02
C GLU A 407 -24.21 5.93 -0.04
N GLU A 408 -24.54 4.64 -0.14
CA GLU A 408 -25.90 4.15 -0.04
C GLU A 408 -26.05 3.20 1.16
N SER A 409 -27.24 3.22 1.74
CA SER A 409 -27.65 2.27 2.76
C SER A 409 -28.17 1.00 2.09
N ILE A 410 -27.51 -0.13 2.35
CA ILE A 410 -27.79 -1.42 1.74
C ILE A 410 -28.34 -2.36 2.82
N GLU A 411 -29.53 -2.90 2.58
CA GLU A 411 -30.09 -3.99 3.36
C GLU A 411 -29.45 -5.32 2.92
N VAL A 412 -28.90 -6.04 3.88
CA VAL A 412 -28.16 -7.28 3.68
C VAL A 412 -28.85 -8.40 4.43
N GLU A 413 -29.05 -9.52 3.73
CA GLU A 413 -29.56 -10.77 4.26
C GLU A 413 -28.38 -11.75 4.39
N ILE A 414 -28.18 -12.28 5.60
CA ILE A 414 -27.14 -13.25 5.91
C ILE A 414 -27.81 -14.58 6.28
N GLU A 415 -27.30 -15.67 5.72
CA GLU A 415 -27.77 -17.03 6.00
C GLU A 415 -26.59 -17.98 6.13
N LEU A 416 -26.71 -18.96 7.03
CA LEU A 416 -25.86 -20.15 7.00
C LEU A 416 -26.60 -21.22 6.18
N PRO A 417 -26.10 -21.59 4.98
CA PRO A 417 -26.75 -22.59 4.14
C PRO A 417 -26.68 -23.97 4.78
N GLU A 418 -27.66 -24.82 4.48
CA GLU A 418 -27.57 -26.26 4.76
C GLU A 418 -26.43 -26.87 3.93
N LEU A 419 -25.59 -27.71 4.55
CA LEU A 419 -24.53 -28.42 3.84
C LEU A 419 -24.83 -29.93 3.86
N PRO A 420 -24.67 -30.63 2.72
CA PRO A 420 -24.83 -32.09 2.64
C PRO A 420 -23.84 -32.79 3.58
N GLU A 421 -24.10 -34.04 3.97
CA GLU A 421 -23.11 -34.86 4.68
C GLU A 421 -21.83 -34.98 3.84
N MET A 422 -20.66 -34.76 4.43
CA MET A 422 -19.39 -34.98 3.70
C MET A 422 -19.15 -36.47 3.54
N HIS A 423 -18.51 -36.85 2.43
CA HIS A 423 -17.99 -38.21 2.29
C HIS A 423 -17.07 -38.53 3.47
N PRO A 424 -17.19 -39.71 4.09
CA PRO A 424 -16.31 -40.12 5.17
C PRO A 424 -14.91 -40.39 4.59
N VAL A 425 -14.14 -39.34 4.42
CA VAL A 425 -12.69 -39.43 4.35
C VAL A 425 -12.25 -39.62 5.81
N GLU A 426 -11.40 -40.61 6.09
CA GLU A 426 -10.82 -40.81 7.42
C GLU A 426 -10.09 -39.52 7.82
N TYR A 427 -10.76 -38.65 8.56
CA TYR A 427 -10.16 -37.53 9.26
C TYR A 427 -9.29 -38.11 10.37
N LEU A 428 -8.11 -38.62 10.02
CA LEU A 428 -7.11 -39.00 10.98
C LEU A 428 -6.58 -37.71 11.60
N ASP A 429 -6.73 -37.64 12.93
CA ASP A 429 -6.19 -36.68 13.87
C ASP A 429 -5.00 -35.87 13.34
N GLY A 430 -5.21 -34.55 13.22
CA GLY A 430 -4.19 -33.52 13.15
C GLY A 430 -4.57 -32.41 14.10
#